data_AF-A0AAU0RAZ6-F1
#
_entry.id   AF-A0AAU0RAZ6-F1
#
_cell.length_a   1.000
_cell.length_b   1.000
_cell.length_c   1.000
_cell.angle_alpha   90.00
_cell.angle_beta   90.00
_cell.angle_gamma   90.00
#
_symmetry.space_group_name_H-M   'P 1'
#
loop_
_entity.id
_entity.type
_entity.pdbx_description
1 polymer ?
#
loop_
_entity_poly.entity_id
_entity_poly.type
_entity_poly.pdbx_seq_one_letter_code
_entity_poly.pdbx_strand_id
1 'polypeptide(L)'
;MPKKDTNTTTPRFQVVPLLAQQFIRDYDGCIQQYELPQQLELTEHLLHVLELFRHYGQNEQDNPYEQYKEQEELLLKRYGKTLKPYRDKQFYKYFDFETVLSEKDIYSEVEFNRLTSDEQRLTINEIDQFIQVCYNSLYNAKVFLYLKMDPATTTPASKETLVASIESDKDITKARQLLAIYYLLKAGFAIEHRDNHSVSAVARFAHLLTGTRYTNLQNSDIYKKYSLMPHYKTGEQLIADLQFIRPFFADLKIQDAIKLIDEEIHHNEKKQSKK
;
A
#
# COMPACT_ATOMS: atom_id res chain seq x y z
N MET A 1 13.15 39.65 -30.97
CA MET A 1 11.97 39.53 -31.86
C MET A 1 10.81 39.08 -31.00
N PRO A 2 9.68 39.79 -30.98
CA PRO A 2 8.52 39.35 -30.22
C PRO A 2 7.99 38.05 -30.85
N LYS A 3 7.73 37.04 -30.01
CA LYS A 3 7.07 35.80 -30.45
C LYS A 3 5.71 36.19 -31.01
N LYS A 4 5.41 35.69 -32.20
CA LYS A 4 4.15 35.91 -32.90
C LYS A 4 3.06 35.23 -32.06
N ASP A 5 2.22 36.02 -31.39
CA ASP A 5 1.05 35.51 -30.67
C ASP A 5 0.10 34.89 -31.69
N THR A 6 0.17 33.56 -31.84
CA THR A 6 -0.83 32.81 -32.57
C THR A 6 -2.09 32.76 -31.72
N ASN A 7 -3.07 33.55 -32.17
CA ASN A 7 -4.36 33.78 -31.55
C ASN A 7 -5.28 32.54 -31.71
N THR A 8 -4.87 31.40 -31.15
CA THR A 8 -5.63 30.15 -31.19
C THR A 8 -5.78 29.61 -29.77
N THR A 9 -6.89 29.96 -29.13
CA THR A 9 -7.31 29.38 -27.85
C THR A 9 -7.34 27.86 -27.96
N THR A 10 -6.66 27.15 -27.07
CA THR A 10 -6.72 25.67 -27.02
C THR A 10 -8.18 25.20 -26.95
N PRO A 11 -8.67 24.45 -27.96
CA PRO A 11 -10.05 23.97 -27.98
C PRO A 11 -10.37 23.08 -26.78
N ARG A 12 -11.57 23.20 -26.20
CA ARG A 12 -11.94 22.47 -24.97
C ARG A 12 -11.77 20.96 -25.08
N PHE A 13 -12.11 20.38 -26.24
CA PHE A 13 -11.97 18.93 -26.47
C PHE A 13 -10.51 18.43 -26.41
N GLN A 14 -9.51 19.33 -26.49
CA GLN A 14 -8.09 18.99 -26.37
C GLN A 14 -7.58 19.07 -24.93
N VAL A 15 -8.33 19.67 -24.00
CA VAL A 15 -7.88 19.89 -22.62
C VAL A 15 -7.49 18.59 -21.92
N VAL A 16 -8.38 17.59 -21.92
CA VAL A 16 -8.10 16.30 -21.26
C VAL A 16 -6.92 15.58 -21.91
N PRO A 17 -6.84 15.40 -23.25
CA PRO A 17 -5.67 14.82 -23.90
C PRO A 17 -4.34 15.53 -23.58
N LEU A 18 -4.33 16.86 -23.61
CA LEU A 18 -3.12 17.66 -23.33
C LEU A 18 -2.71 17.52 -21.87
N LEU A 19 -3.67 17.57 -20.95
CA LEU A 19 -3.40 17.42 -19.52
C LEU A 19 -2.86 16.03 -19.19
N ALA A 20 -3.47 14.97 -19.75
CA ALA A 20 -2.97 13.60 -19.60
C ALA A 20 -1.58 13.43 -20.21
N GLN A 21 -1.32 14.01 -21.38
CA GLN A 21 0.01 13.98 -22.00
C GLN A 21 1.05 14.67 -21.13
N GLN A 22 0.71 15.80 -20.52
CA GLN A 22 1.60 16.54 -19.62
C GLN A 22 1.87 15.73 -18.33
N PHE A 23 0.85 15.09 -17.75
CA PHE A 23 1.01 14.17 -16.61
C PHE A 23 1.96 13.02 -16.93
N ILE A 24 1.77 12.35 -18.06
CA ILE A 24 2.60 11.22 -18.50
C ILE A 24 4.04 11.69 -18.75
N ARG A 25 4.23 12.85 -19.38
CA ARG A 25 5.56 13.44 -19.60
C ARG A 25 6.28 13.74 -18.27
N ASP A 26 5.57 14.27 -17.28
CA ASP A 26 6.12 14.54 -15.97
C ASP A 26 6.47 13.25 -15.22
N TYR A 27 5.62 12.23 -15.32
CA TYR A 27 5.90 10.89 -14.82
C TYR A 27 7.15 10.31 -15.46
N ASP A 28 7.22 10.24 -16.79
CA ASP A 28 8.36 9.64 -17.51
C ASP A 28 9.67 10.39 -17.20
N GLY A 29 9.63 11.72 -17.18
CA GLY A 29 10.81 12.54 -16.87
C GLY A 29 11.29 12.44 -15.42
N CYS A 30 10.42 12.02 -14.51
CA CYS A 30 10.74 11.79 -13.10
C CYS A 30 11.20 10.35 -12.87
N ILE A 31 10.43 9.37 -13.34
CA ILE A 31 10.59 7.96 -12.98
C ILE A 31 11.93 7.38 -13.43
N GLN A 32 12.46 7.88 -14.55
CA GLN A 32 13.76 7.46 -15.09
C GLN A 32 14.95 7.82 -14.18
N GLN A 33 14.76 8.69 -13.19
CA GLN A 33 15.79 9.09 -12.23
C GLN A 33 15.91 8.16 -11.03
N TYR A 34 15.06 7.12 -10.97
CA TYR A 34 14.95 6.20 -9.85
C TYR A 34 15.36 4.78 -10.25
N GLU A 35 15.79 3.98 -9.27
CA GLU A 35 16.05 2.56 -9.45
C GLU A 35 14.74 1.76 -9.52
N LEU A 36 14.76 0.58 -10.14
CA LEU A 36 13.55 -0.20 -10.43
C LEU A 36 12.57 -0.39 -9.23
N PRO A 37 13.02 -0.70 -8.00
CA PRO A 37 12.11 -0.81 -6.85
C PRO A 37 11.39 0.50 -6.52
N GLN A 38 12.10 1.63 -6.66
CA GLN A 38 11.57 2.96 -6.42
C GLN A 38 10.64 3.39 -7.56
N GLN A 39 10.97 3.01 -8.80
CA GLN A 39 10.08 3.22 -9.95
C GLN A 39 8.74 2.54 -9.71
N LEU A 40 8.75 1.29 -9.23
CA LEU A 40 7.54 0.55 -8.87
C LEU A 40 6.74 1.26 -7.78
N GLU A 41 7.37 1.58 -6.65
CA GLU A 41 6.67 2.22 -5.52
C GLU A 41 6.05 3.57 -5.91
N LEU A 42 6.79 4.43 -6.62
CA LEU A 42 6.27 5.73 -7.06
C LEU A 42 5.14 5.59 -8.10
N THR A 43 5.22 4.57 -8.95
CA THR A 43 4.15 4.27 -9.93
C THR A 43 2.90 3.77 -9.21
N GLU A 44 3.05 2.89 -8.22
CA GLU A 44 1.95 2.35 -7.41
C GLU A 44 1.31 3.42 -6.54
N HIS A 45 2.12 4.32 -5.97
CA HIS A 45 1.63 5.51 -5.28
C HIS A 45 0.76 6.37 -6.19
N LEU A 46 1.26 6.79 -7.36
CA LEU A 46 0.48 7.60 -8.29
C LEU A 46 -0.80 6.89 -8.79
N LEU A 47 -0.76 5.58 -9.00
CA LEU A 47 -1.94 4.77 -9.30
C LEU A 47 -2.97 4.82 -8.16
N HIS A 48 -2.51 4.69 -6.92
CA HIS A 48 -3.38 4.80 -5.76
C HIS A 48 -4.00 6.19 -5.65
N VAL A 49 -3.21 7.25 -5.84
CA VAL A 49 -3.73 8.63 -5.84
C VAL A 49 -4.79 8.82 -6.94
N LEU A 50 -4.56 8.33 -8.15
CA LEU A 50 -5.56 8.38 -9.21
C LEU A 50 -6.87 7.66 -8.82
N GLU A 51 -6.78 6.53 -8.11
CA GLU A 51 -7.96 5.82 -7.59
C GLU A 51 -8.70 6.63 -6.52
N LEU A 52 -7.98 7.30 -5.60
CA LEU A 52 -8.58 8.18 -4.58
C LEU A 52 -9.44 9.27 -5.22
N PHE A 53 -8.97 9.85 -6.32
CA PHE A 53 -9.68 10.92 -7.02
C PHE A 53 -10.70 10.42 -8.05
N ARG A 54 -10.80 9.10 -8.31
CA ARG A 54 -11.74 8.54 -9.30
C ARG A 54 -13.21 8.82 -8.97
N HIS A 55 -13.51 8.91 -7.67
CA HIS A 55 -14.85 9.21 -7.17
C HIS A 55 -15.02 10.67 -6.73
N TYR A 56 -14.13 11.57 -7.19
CA TYR A 56 -14.18 12.98 -6.84
C TYR A 56 -15.55 13.60 -7.16
N GLY A 57 -16.15 14.29 -6.18
CA GLY A 57 -17.44 14.93 -6.31
C GLY A 57 -18.66 14.00 -6.21
N GLN A 58 -18.48 12.70 -5.94
CA GLN A 58 -19.60 11.75 -5.78
C GLN A 58 -20.08 11.60 -4.33
N ASN A 59 -19.20 11.77 -3.33
CA ASN A 59 -19.51 11.66 -1.90
C ASN A 59 -18.94 12.86 -1.12
N GLU A 60 -19.76 13.56 -0.32
CA GLU A 60 -19.31 14.70 0.49
C GLU A 60 -18.52 14.30 1.75
N GLN A 61 -18.57 13.03 2.16
CA GLN A 61 -17.95 12.55 3.41
C GLN A 61 -16.49 12.09 3.28
N ASP A 62 -16.04 11.74 2.06
CA ASP A 62 -14.66 11.33 1.83
C ASP A 62 -13.84 12.52 1.33
N ASN A 63 -12.83 12.93 2.09
CA ASN A 63 -11.86 13.94 1.67
C ASN A 63 -10.61 13.27 1.08
N PRO A 64 -10.53 13.05 -0.25
CA PRO A 64 -9.38 12.37 -0.87
C PRO A 64 -8.07 13.13 -0.66
N TYR A 65 -8.12 14.44 -0.40
CA TYR A 65 -6.92 15.26 -0.15
C TYR A 65 -6.24 14.93 1.19
N GLU A 66 -6.99 14.50 2.21
CA GLU A 66 -6.40 14.11 3.50
C GLU A 66 -5.60 12.82 3.35
N GLN A 67 -6.19 11.82 2.71
CA GLN A 67 -5.51 10.54 2.40
C GLN A 67 -4.30 10.75 1.49
N TYR A 68 -4.43 11.60 0.47
CA TYR A 68 -3.32 11.99 -0.39
C TYR A 68 -2.15 12.60 0.40
N LYS A 69 -2.46 13.56 1.29
CA LYS A 69 -1.44 14.25 2.09
C LYS A 69 -0.69 13.30 3.01
N GLU A 70 -1.39 12.39 3.69
CA GLU A 70 -0.76 11.39 4.55
C GLU A 70 0.24 10.51 3.78
N GLN A 71 -0.13 10.06 2.59
CA GLN A 71 0.75 9.23 1.76
C GLN A 71 1.95 10.00 1.21
N GLU A 72 1.76 11.25 0.79
CA GLU A 72 2.85 12.14 0.39
C GLU A 72 3.86 12.38 1.51
N GLU A 73 3.40 12.50 2.77
CA GLU A 73 4.26 12.63 3.94
C GLU A 73 5.04 11.35 4.22
N LEU A 74 4.42 10.17 4.05
CA LEU A 74 5.09 8.88 4.20
C LEU A 74 6.21 8.70 3.18
N LEU A 75 5.96 9.01 1.91
CA LEU A 75 6.99 9.00 0.87
C LEU A 75 8.13 9.97 1.19
N LEU A 76 7.80 11.19 1.62
CA LEU A 76 8.81 12.19 1.97
C LEU A 76 9.68 11.76 3.15
N LYS A 77 9.08 11.18 4.20
CA LYS A 77 9.82 10.63 5.35
C LYS A 77 10.73 9.48 4.94
N ARG A 78 10.28 8.63 4.01
CA ARG A 78 11.03 7.46 3.52
C ARG A 78 12.23 7.85 2.65
N TYR A 79 12.03 8.76 1.71
CA TYR A 79 13.02 9.08 0.67
C TYR A 79 13.81 10.37 0.94
N GLY A 80 13.26 11.30 1.71
CA GLY A 80 13.88 12.59 2.01
C GLY A 80 14.35 13.30 0.74
N LYS A 81 15.64 13.66 0.69
CA LYS A 81 16.23 14.40 -0.44
C LYS A 81 16.18 13.64 -1.79
N THR A 82 16.13 12.31 -1.79
CA THR A 82 16.08 11.54 -3.05
C THR A 82 14.70 11.62 -3.71
N LEU A 83 13.67 12.07 -2.99
CA LEU A 83 12.35 12.34 -3.55
C LEU A 83 12.29 13.66 -4.35
N LYS A 84 13.39 14.44 -4.41
CA LYS A 84 13.40 15.74 -5.06
C LYS A 84 12.89 15.70 -6.53
N PRO A 85 13.35 14.79 -7.41
CA PRO A 85 12.80 14.69 -8.76
C PRO A 85 11.29 14.54 -8.82
N TYR A 86 10.71 13.73 -7.94
CA TYR A 86 9.26 13.56 -7.81
C TYR A 86 8.56 14.83 -7.32
N ARG A 87 9.10 15.46 -6.27
CA ARG A 87 8.53 16.69 -5.70
C ARG A 87 8.58 17.87 -6.67
N ASP A 88 9.65 17.98 -7.45
CA ASP A 88 9.84 19.04 -8.45
C ASP A 88 8.80 18.96 -9.59
N LYS A 89 8.18 17.80 -9.82
CA LYS A 89 7.06 17.64 -10.77
C LYS A 89 5.72 18.14 -10.25
N GLN A 90 5.60 18.38 -8.95
CA GLN A 90 4.40 18.92 -8.33
C GLN A 90 3.13 18.16 -8.74
N PHE A 91 3.09 16.84 -8.51
CA PHE A 91 1.96 16.00 -8.93
C PHE A 91 0.63 16.40 -8.27
N TYR A 92 0.67 16.95 -7.04
CA TYR A 92 -0.51 17.46 -6.34
C TYR A 92 -1.35 18.45 -7.16
N LYS A 93 -0.69 19.25 -8.01
CA LYS A 93 -1.35 20.24 -8.87
C LYS A 93 -2.26 19.64 -9.94
N TYR A 94 -2.04 18.38 -10.31
CA TYR A 94 -2.95 17.68 -11.25
C TYR A 94 -4.31 17.37 -10.63
N PHE A 95 -4.42 17.44 -9.31
CA PHE A 95 -5.64 17.15 -8.56
C PHE A 95 -6.34 18.41 -8.07
N ASP A 96 -5.74 19.60 -8.26
CA ASP A 96 -6.43 20.88 -8.07
C ASP A 96 -7.25 21.21 -9.32
N PHE A 97 -8.42 20.58 -9.45
CA PHE A 97 -9.25 20.67 -10.65
C PHE A 97 -9.81 22.07 -10.94
N GLU A 98 -9.66 23.02 -10.02
CA GLU A 98 -10.05 24.42 -10.21
C GLU A 98 -8.97 25.22 -10.95
N THR A 99 -7.69 24.88 -10.77
CA THR A 99 -6.57 25.70 -11.27
C THR A 99 -5.59 24.94 -12.17
N VAL A 100 -5.71 23.61 -12.26
CA VAL A 100 -4.78 22.71 -12.96
C VAL A 100 -4.48 23.14 -14.40
N LEU A 101 -5.43 23.73 -15.11
CA LEU A 101 -5.25 24.13 -16.51
C LEU A 101 -4.25 25.26 -16.69
N SER A 102 -4.15 26.16 -15.71
CA SER A 102 -3.13 27.20 -15.65
C SER A 102 -1.84 26.63 -15.08
N GLU A 103 -1.92 25.90 -13.96
CA GLU A 103 -0.76 25.40 -13.24
C GLU A 103 0.09 24.38 -13.99
N LYS A 104 -0.49 23.69 -14.98
CA LYS A 104 0.17 22.73 -15.87
C LYS A 104 0.33 23.22 -17.29
N ASP A 105 0.26 24.54 -17.49
CA ASP A 105 0.51 25.20 -18.77
C ASP A 105 -0.35 24.64 -19.93
N ILE A 106 -1.57 24.18 -19.63
CA ILE A 106 -2.52 23.72 -20.66
C ILE A 106 -3.12 24.93 -21.37
N TYR A 107 -3.40 25.98 -20.60
CA TYR A 107 -3.64 27.33 -21.09
C TYR A 107 -2.49 28.23 -20.66
N SER A 108 -2.09 29.15 -21.54
CA SER A 108 -1.27 30.28 -21.11
C SER A 108 -2.03 31.18 -20.15
N GLU A 109 -1.34 31.97 -19.33
CA GLU A 109 -1.98 32.94 -18.42
C GLU A 109 -2.97 33.87 -19.14
N VAL A 110 -2.62 34.30 -20.36
CA VAL A 110 -3.46 35.19 -21.17
C VAL A 110 -4.73 34.47 -21.63
N GLU A 111 -4.66 33.20 -22.00
CA GLU A 111 -5.83 32.40 -22.38
C GLU A 111 -6.70 32.09 -21.16
N PHE A 112 -6.09 31.66 -20.06
CA PHE A 112 -6.79 31.29 -18.83
C PHE A 112 -7.60 32.46 -18.26
N ASN A 113 -7.03 33.67 -18.27
CA ASN A 113 -7.71 34.88 -17.78
C ASN A 113 -8.85 35.37 -18.70
N ARG A 114 -8.98 34.85 -19.92
CA ARG A 114 -10.10 35.15 -20.84
C ARG A 114 -11.27 34.19 -20.68
N LEU A 115 -11.06 33.05 -20.03
CA LEU A 115 -12.10 32.06 -19.77
C LEU A 115 -13.06 32.55 -18.68
N THR A 116 -14.31 32.11 -18.76
CA THR A 116 -15.26 32.27 -17.65
C THR A 116 -14.85 31.37 -16.48
N SER A 117 -15.34 31.66 -15.26
CA SER A 117 -15.02 30.83 -14.07
C SER A 117 -15.37 29.35 -14.24
N ASP A 118 -16.42 29.03 -15.00
CA ASP A 118 -16.81 27.64 -15.27
C ASP A 118 -15.88 26.95 -16.28
N GLU A 119 -15.31 27.70 -17.22
CA GLU A 119 -14.36 27.20 -18.21
C GLU A 119 -12.94 27.04 -17.66
N GLN A 120 -12.61 27.75 -16.58
CA GLN A 120 -11.31 27.65 -15.90
C GLN A 120 -11.11 26.31 -15.16
N ARG A 121 -12.21 25.70 -14.70
CA ARG A 121 -12.20 24.42 -13.98
C ARG A 121 -12.48 23.24 -14.88
N LEU A 122 -12.05 22.05 -14.48
CA LEU A 122 -12.47 20.80 -15.13
C LEU A 122 -13.91 20.42 -14.73
N THR A 123 -14.67 19.89 -15.68
CA THR A 123 -15.96 19.25 -15.39
C THR A 123 -15.75 17.85 -14.81
N ILE A 124 -16.76 17.31 -14.12
CA ILE A 124 -16.70 15.94 -13.55
C ILE A 124 -16.37 14.89 -14.62
N ASN A 125 -16.95 15.02 -15.81
CA ASN A 125 -16.67 14.11 -16.93
C ASN A 125 -15.22 14.23 -17.42
N GLU A 126 -14.66 15.44 -17.45
CA GLU A 126 -13.26 15.62 -17.85
C GLU A 126 -12.28 15.11 -16.79
N ILE A 127 -12.63 15.25 -15.50
CA ILE A 127 -11.89 14.66 -14.39
C ILE A 127 -11.85 13.14 -14.54
N ASP A 128 -13.01 12.48 -14.73
CA ASP A 128 -13.08 11.03 -14.92
C ASP A 128 -12.26 10.56 -16.13
N GLN A 129 -12.40 11.24 -17.27
CA GLN A 129 -11.61 10.92 -18.47
C GLN A 129 -10.10 11.11 -18.24
N PHE A 130 -9.69 12.22 -17.62
CA PHE A 130 -8.29 12.49 -17.30
C PHE A 130 -7.71 11.40 -16.39
N ILE A 131 -8.41 11.07 -15.30
CA ILE A 131 -7.99 10.04 -14.35
C ILE A 131 -7.90 8.70 -15.04
N GLN A 132 -8.91 8.30 -15.82
CA GLN A 132 -8.95 7.02 -16.50
C GLN A 132 -7.80 6.86 -17.52
N VAL A 133 -7.48 7.91 -18.28
CA VAL A 133 -6.35 7.89 -19.23
C VAL A 133 -5.01 7.78 -18.50
N CYS A 134 -4.80 8.55 -17.45
CA CYS A 134 -3.57 8.50 -16.66
C CYS A 134 -3.40 7.16 -15.95
N TYR A 135 -4.48 6.63 -15.38
CA TYR A 135 -4.50 5.33 -14.69
C TYR A 135 -4.10 4.22 -15.65
N ASN A 136 -4.72 4.15 -16.84
CA ASN A 136 -4.38 3.14 -17.84
C ASN A 136 -2.91 3.22 -18.26
N SER A 137 -2.39 4.45 -18.41
CA SER A 137 -0.99 4.68 -18.80
C SER A 137 -0.03 4.20 -17.72
N LEU A 138 -0.26 4.56 -16.45
CA LEU A 138 0.57 4.11 -15.33
C LEU A 138 0.42 2.63 -15.04
N TYR A 139 -0.77 2.06 -15.23
CA TYR A 139 -0.99 0.62 -15.07
C TYR A 139 -0.14 -0.16 -16.06
N ASN A 140 -0.11 0.26 -17.33
CA ASN A 140 0.76 -0.31 -18.33
C ASN A 140 2.24 -0.10 -17.98
N ALA A 141 2.63 1.09 -17.53
CA ALA A 141 4.00 1.36 -17.08
C ALA A 141 4.40 0.40 -15.94
N LYS A 142 3.54 0.20 -14.95
CA LYS A 142 3.75 -0.77 -13.86
C LYS A 142 3.96 -2.19 -14.39
N VAL A 143 3.15 -2.64 -15.36
CA VAL A 143 3.33 -3.95 -16.00
C VAL A 143 4.70 -4.04 -16.64
N PHE A 144 5.15 -3.01 -17.38
CA PHE A 144 6.49 -3.00 -17.96
C PHE A 144 7.61 -2.99 -16.92
N LEU A 145 7.42 -2.32 -15.78
CA LEU A 145 8.37 -2.36 -14.68
C LEU A 145 8.47 -3.77 -14.08
N TYR A 146 7.34 -4.46 -13.87
CA TYR A 146 7.34 -5.86 -13.44
C TYR A 146 8.04 -6.78 -14.45
N LEU A 147 7.90 -6.53 -15.76
CA LEU A 147 8.60 -7.29 -16.80
C LEU A 147 10.13 -7.06 -16.80
N LYS A 148 10.61 -5.95 -16.22
CA LYS A 148 12.05 -5.70 -16.03
C LYS A 148 12.60 -6.36 -14.78
N MET A 149 11.75 -6.81 -13.86
CA MET A 149 12.21 -7.52 -12.68
C MET A 149 12.71 -8.90 -13.09
N ASP A 150 13.78 -9.33 -12.46
CA ASP A 150 14.18 -10.72 -12.57
C ASP A 150 13.01 -11.60 -12.10
N PRO A 151 12.67 -12.67 -12.86
CA PRO A 151 11.70 -13.64 -12.37
C PRO A 151 12.17 -14.08 -11.00
N ALA A 152 11.26 -14.13 -10.02
CA ALA A 152 11.58 -14.59 -8.67
C ALA A 152 12.23 -15.98 -8.76
N THR A 153 13.56 -16.01 -8.82
CA THR A 153 14.30 -17.27 -8.88
C THR A 153 14.00 -17.98 -7.59
N THR A 154 13.35 -19.12 -7.68
CA THR A 154 13.23 -20.09 -6.59
C THR A 154 14.62 -20.63 -6.28
N THR A 155 15.46 -19.83 -5.61
CA THR A 155 16.73 -20.26 -5.01
C THR A 155 17.02 -19.34 -3.80
N PRO A 156 17.49 -19.87 -2.66
CA PRO A 156 17.22 -19.33 -1.34
C PRO A 156 18.12 -18.14 -1.00
N ALA A 157 17.51 -17.15 -0.34
CA ALA A 157 18.09 -16.13 0.53
C ALA A 157 19.50 -15.62 0.16
N SER A 158 19.56 -14.41 -0.41
CA SER A 158 20.70 -13.53 -0.26
C SER A 158 20.18 -12.12 0.03
N LYS A 159 20.59 -11.62 1.20
CA LYS A 159 20.39 -10.27 1.75
C LYS A 159 20.82 -9.23 0.72
N GLU A 160 20.03 -8.21 0.40
CA GLU A 160 19.97 -6.86 1.02
C GLU A 160 19.18 -6.02 -0.02
N THR A 161 18.25 -5.08 0.24
CA THR A 161 18.00 -4.18 1.36
C THR A 161 16.55 -3.69 1.26
N LEU A 162 15.69 -4.03 2.22
CA LEU A 162 14.43 -3.33 2.48
C LEU A 162 14.60 -2.61 3.82
N VAL A 163 14.69 -1.28 3.77
CA VAL A 163 14.66 -0.45 4.97
C VAL A 163 13.20 -0.19 5.31
N ALA A 164 12.59 -1.16 5.99
CA ALA A 164 11.49 -0.94 6.90
C ALA A 164 11.89 -1.68 8.17
N SER A 165 12.01 -0.93 9.28
CA SER A 165 12.28 -1.38 10.66
C SER A 165 12.41 -2.90 10.81
N ILE A 166 13.65 -3.37 10.69
CA ILE A 166 14.04 -4.73 11.02
C ILE A 166 13.85 -4.88 12.54
N GLU A 167 12.64 -5.22 12.98
CA GLU A 167 12.54 -6.36 13.89
C GLU A 167 13.24 -7.50 13.15
N SER A 168 14.32 -8.02 13.72
CA SER A 168 15.24 -8.89 13.00
C SER A 168 14.47 -10.01 12.29
N ASP A 169 14.78 -10.31 11.02
CA ASP A 169 14.20 -11.49 10.33
C ASP A 169 14.43 -12.80 11.13
N LYS A 170 15.34 -12.79 12.11
CA LYS A 170 15.51 -13.88 13.09
C LYS A 170 14.34 -14.03 14.05
N ASP A 171 13.56 -12.98 14.26
CA ASP A 171 12.44 -12.89 15.19
C ASP A 171 11.11 -13.36 14.58
N ILE A 172 10.94 -13.33 13.24
CA ILE A 172 9.74 -13.87 12.58
C ILE A 172 9.86 -15.39 12.46
N THR A 173 9.63 -16.08 13.58
CA THR A 173 9.64 -17.55 13.62
C THR A 173 8.31 -18.12 13.12
N LYS A 174 8.34 -19.33 12.53
CA LYS A 174 7.11 -20.07 12.18
C LYS A 174 6.15 -20.24 13.37
N ALA A 175 6.68 -20.34 14.60
CA ALA A 175 5.86 -20.44 15.80
C ALA A 175 5.07 -19.14 16.04
N ARG A 176 5.71 -17.97 15.91
CA ARG A 176 5.06 -16.65 16.02
C ARG A 176 4.05 -16.43 14.90
N GLN A 177 4.36 -16.82 13.66
CA GLN A 177 3.41 -16.76 12.55
C GLN A 177 2.16 -17.61 12.81
N LEU A 178 2.32 -18.84 13.28
CA LEU A 178 1.20 -19.71 13.64
C LEU A 178 0.40 -19.19 14.83
N LEU A 179 1.08 -18.57 15.80
CA LEU A 179 0.43 -17.92 16.94
C LEU A 179 -0.41 -16.72 16.48
N ALA A 180 0.09 -15.89 15.55
CA ALA A 180 -0.67 -14.81 14.95
C ALA A 180 -1.89 -15.34 14.18
N ILE A 181 -1.74 -16.40 13.37
CA ILE A 181 -2.87 -17.05 12.68
C ILE A 181 -3.90 -17.55 13.70
N TYR A 182 -3.46 -18.16 14.80
CA TYR A 182 -4.35 -18.62 15.86
C TYR A 182 -5.20 -17.49 16.44
N TYR A 183 -4.60 -16.37 16.83
CA TYR A 183 -5.34 -15.23 17.40
C TYR A 183 -6.22 -14.52 16.38
N LEU A 184 -5.78 -14.42 15.11
CA LEU A 184 -6.61 -13.86 14.05
C LEU A 184 -7.89 -14.69 13.83
N LEU A 185 -7.76 -16.03 13.77
CA LEU A 185 -8.90 -16.91 13.54
C LEU A 185 -9.83 -16.96 14.76
N LYS A 186 -9.26 -16.97 15.96
CA LYS A 186 -10.03 -16.95 17.20
C LYS A 186 -10.80 -15.65 17.39
N ALA A 187 -10.15 -14.51 17.17
CA ALA A 187 -10.76 -13.19 17.37
C ALA A 187 -11.68 -12.78 16.20
N GLY A 188 -11.23 -12.97 14.96
CA GLY A 188 -11.93 -12.48 13.77
C GLY A 188 -13.04 -13.41 13.28
N PHE A 189 -12.95 -14.71 13.57
CA PHE A 189 -13.83 -15.72 12.98
C PHE A 189 -14.40 -16.71 14.00
N ALA A 190 -14.16 -16.49 15.31
CA ALA A 190 -14.62 -17.36 16.39
C ALA A 190 -14.27 -18.86 16.20
N ILE A 191 -13.15 -19.15 15.52
CA ILE A 191 -12.72 -20.53 15.27
C ILE A 191 -11.99 -21.06 16.51
N GLU A 192 -12.61 -22.03 17.18
CA GLU A 192 -12.00 -22.73 18.31
C GLU A 192 -11.15 -23.93 17.90
N HIS A 193 -10.16 -24.23 18.75
CA HIS A 193 -9.11 -25.21 18.50
C HIS A 193 -9.54 -26.66 18.76
N ARG A 194 -10.56 -26.89 19.60
CA ARG A 194 -10.82 -28.21 20.19
C ARG A 194 -11.74 -29.13 19.39
N ASP A 195 -12.23 -28.69 18.24
CA ASP A 195 -12.88 -29.59 17.29
C ASP A 195 -11.82 -30.15 16.33
N ASN A 196 -11.58 -31.47 16.37
CA ASN A 196 -10.59 -32.14 15.51
C ASN A 196 -10.70 -31.78 14.01
N HIS A 197 -11.90 -31.37 13.56
CA HIS A 197 -12.15 -30.90 12.20
C HIS A 197 -11.53 -29.52 11.89
N SER A 198 -11.42 -28.63 12.88
CA SER A 198 -10.87 -27.27 12.68
C SER A 198 -9.34 -27.32 12.56
N VAL A 199 -8.64 -28.13 13.35
CA VAL A 199 -7.16 -28.19 13.34
C VAL A 199 -6.61 -28.57 11.97
N SER A 200 -7.21 -29.57 11.31
CA SER A 200 -6.78 -29.99 9.96
C SER A 200 -7.04 -28.92 8.91
N ALA A 201 -8.22 -28.27 8.95
CA ALA A 201 -8.56 -27.20 8.01
C ALA A 201 -7.64 -25.98 8.20
N VAL A 202 -7.40 -25.58 9.45
CA VAL A 202 -6.51 -24.46 9.76
C VAL A 202 -5.07 -24.79 9.43
N ALA A 203 -4.60 -26.02 9.66
CA ALA A 203 -3.24 -26.40 9.26
C ALA A 203 -3.05 -26.31 7.74
N ARG A 204 -4.03 -26.72 6.93
CA ARG A 204 -3.99 -26.54 5.46
C ARG A 204 -3.96 -25.06 5.08
N PHE A 205 -4.78 -24.26 5.74
CA PHE A 205 -4.80 -22.81 5.53
C PHE A 205 -3.47 -22.15 5.91
N ALA A 206 -2.89 -22.54 7.04
CA ALA A 206 -1.57 -22.06 7.46
C ALA A 206 -0.46 -22.50 6.50
N HIS A 207 -0.53 -23.70 5.92
CA HIS A 207 0.37 -24.13 4.85
C HIS A 207 0.26 -23.25 3.61
N LEU A 208 -0.97 -22.87 3.22
CA LEU A 208 -1.22 -21.92 2.13
C LEU A 208 -0.61 -20.55 2.44
N LEU A 209 -0.94 -19.96 3.60
CA LEU A 209 -0.47 -18.63 3.99
C LEU A 209 1.05 -18.54 4.15
N THR A 210 1.70 -19.61 4.61
CA THR A 210 3.15 -19.65 4.82
C THR A 210 3.92 -20.18 3.61
N GLY A 211 3.24 -20.55 2.52
CA GLY A 211 3.85 -21.18 1.35
C GLY A 211 4.56 -22.51 1.63
N THR A 212 4.30 -23.14 2.77
CA THR A 212 5.00 -24.36 3.19
C THR A 212 4.32 -25.58 2.57
N ARG A 213 5.04 -26.37 1.77
CA ARG A 213 4.52 -27.62 1.20
C ARG A 213 4.51 -28.77 2.22
N TYR A 214 3.60 -29.72 2.04
CA TYR A 214 3.54 -30.96 2.82
C TYR A 214 3.06 -32.12 1.93
N THR A 215 3.47 -33.34 2.25
CA THR A 215 3.01 -34.57 1.59
C THR A 215 1.93 -35.28 2.41
N ASN A 216 2.10 -35.31 3.73
CA ASN A 216 1.11 -35.79 4.69
C ASN A 216 0.86 -34.71 5.75
N LEU A 217 -0.39 -34.28 5.89
CA LEU A 217 -0.79 -33.19 6.79
C LEU A 217 -0.49 -33.50 8.25
N GLN A 218 -0.82 -34.71 8.73
CA GLN A 218 -0.65 -35.07 10.15
C GLN A 218 0.83 -35.10 10.57
N ASN A 219 1.72 -35.34 9.61
CA ASN A 219 3.16 -35.35 9.85
C ASN A 219 3.81 -33.97 9.68
N SER A 220 3.06 -32.96 9.23
CA SER A 220 3.63 -31.65 8.94
C SER A 220 3.99 -30.90 10.22
N ASP A 221 5.08 -30.11 10.15
CA ASP A 221 5.54 -29.27 11.26
C ASP A 221 4.47 -28.25 11.68
N ILE A 222 3.75 -27.67 10.71
CA ILE A 222 2.66 -26.73 10.97
C ILE A 222 1.51 -27.42 11.69
N TYR A 223 1.10 -28.62 11.28
CA TYR A 223 0.02 -29.34 11.95
C TYR A 223 0.36 -29.64 13.40
N LYS A 224 1.56 -30.20 13.65
CA LYS A 224 2.04 -30.55 15.00
C LYS A 224 2.18 -29.34 15.93
N LYS A 225 2.62 -28.20 15.39
CA LYS A 225 2.72 -26.93 16.14
C LYS A 225 1.36 -26.32 16.39
N TYR A 226 0.54 -26.23 15.34
CA TYR A 226 -0.78 -25.63 15.42
C TYR A 226 -1.67 -26.42 16.37
N SER A 227 -1.61 -27.76 16.38
CA SER A 227 -2.37 -28.62 17.32
C SER A 227 -2.04 -28.39 18.79
N LEU A 228 -1.02 -27.60 19.11
CA LEU A 228 -0.64 -27.26 20.48
C LEU A 228 -0.86 -25.76 20.80
N MET A 229 -1.35 -24.96 19.85
CA MET A 229 -1.55 -23.53 20.05
C MET A 229 -2.65 -23.21 21.08
N PRO A 230 -2.49 -22.13 21.87
CA PRO A 230 -1.34 -21.20 21.88
C PRO A 230 -0.12 -21.76 22.64
N HIS A 231 -0.27 -22.87 23.36
CA HIS A 231 0.73 -23.43 24.28
C HIS A 231 1.79 -24.33 23.64
N TYR A 232 2.09 -24.16 22.36
CA TYR A 232 3.19 -24.86 21.70
C TYR A 232 4.54 -24.54 22.39
N LYS A 233 4.69 -23.28 22.81
CA LYS A 233 5.67 -22.84 23.80
C LYS A 233 4.96 -22.48 25.10
N THR A 234 5.69 -22.44 26.20
CA THR A 234 5.13 -22.11 27.52
C THR A 234 6.03 -21.13 28.28
N GLY A 235 5.48 -20.48 29.30
CA GLY A 235 6.25 -19.59 30.17
C GLY A 235 6.77 -18.34 29.45
N GLU A 236 7.99 -17.92 29.77
CA GLU A 236 8.63 -16.71 29.23
C GLU A 236 8.68 -16.70 27.70
N GLN A 237 8.89 -17.87 27.07
CA GLN A 237 8.96 -17.97 25.61
C GLN A 237 7.60 -17.69 24.94
N LEU A 238 6.50 -18.08 25.57
CA LEU A 238 5.16 -17.75 25.07
C LEU A 238 4.87 -16.27 25.25
N ILE A 239 5.21 -15.69 26.41
CA ILE A 239 5.03 -14.26 26.67
C ILE A 239 5.81 -13.42 25.64
N ALA A 240 7.07 -13.77 25.38
CA ALA A 240 7.88 -13.09 24.37
C ALA A 240 7.27 -13.19 22.97
N ASP A 241 6.73 -14.35 22.59
CA ASP A 241 6.06 -14.53 21.30
C ASP A 241 4.74 -13.76 21.21
N LEU A 242 3.97 -13.67 22.30
CA LEU A 242 2.73 -12.89 22.39
C LEU A 242 3.00 -11.39 22.30
N GLN A 243 4.01 -10.90 23.05
CA GLN A 243 4.45 -9.51 23.01
C GLN A 243 4.96 -9.12 21.62
N PHE A 244 5.60 -10.05 20.92
CA PHE A 244 6.04 -9.84 19.55
C PHE A 244 4.88 -9.71 18.57
N ILE A 245 3.86 -10.57 18.64
CA ILE A 245 2.76 -10.52 17.65
C ILE A 245 1.73 -9.42 17.94
N ARG A 246 1.64 -8.94 19.19
CA ARG A 246 0.62 -7.98 19.63
C ARG A 246 0.58 -6.68 18.80
N PRO A 247 1.71 -6.00 18.48
CA PRO A 247 1.69 -4.74 17.73
C PRO A 247 1.03 -4.88 16.35
N PHE A 248 1.22 -6.00 15.66
CA PHE A 248 0.59 -6.25 14.36
C PHE A 248 -0.95 -6.20 14.43
N PHE A 249 -1.56 -6.64 15.54
CA PHE A 249 -3.02 -6.53 15.73
C PHE A 249 -3.45 -5.12 16.14
N ALA A 250 -2.59 -4.39 16.86
CA ALA A 250 -2.83 -3.00 17.22
C ALA A 250 -2.87 -2.08 16.01
N ASP A 251 -1.91 -2.24 15.10
CA ASP A 251 -1.81 -1.46 13.85
C ASP A 251 -3.02 -1.72 12.94
N LEU A 252 -3.48 -2.97 12.88
CA LEU A 252 -4.69 -3.37 12.14
C LEU A 252 -6.00 -3.06 12.90
N LYS A 253 -5.93 -2.47 14.09
CA LYS A 253 -7.07 -2.13 14.96
C LYS A 253 -7.98 -3.31 15.32
N ILE A 254 -7.45 -4.53 15.41
CA ILE A 254 -8.20 -5.76 15.75
C ILE A 254 -8.27 -5.91 17.28
N GLN A 255 -9.16 -5.15 17.92
CA GLN A 255 -9.22 -5.01 19.39
C GLN A 255 -9.47 -6.33 20.13
N ASP A 256 -10.27 -7.23 19.58
CA ASP A 256 -10.58 -8.49 20.25
C ASP A 256 -9.38 -9.44 20.29
N ALA A 257 -8.51 -9.39 19.27
CA ALA A 257 -7.25 -10.12 19.29
C ALA A 257 -6.30 -9.56 20.36
N ILE A 258 -6.22 -8.23 20.49
CA ILE A 258 -5.39 -7.57 21.50
C ILE A 258 -5.83 -7.97 22.90
N LYS A 259 -7.14 -7.94 23.20
CA LYS A 259 -7.69 -8.39 24.49
C LYS A 259 -7.34 -9.84 24.80
N LEU A 260 -7.55 -10.75 23.84
CA LEU A 260 -7.23 -12.17 24.01
C LEU A 260 -5.73 -12.41 24.24
N ILE A 261 -4.85 -11.62 23.62
CA ILE A 261 -3.40 -11.68 23.83
C ILE A 261 -3.04 -11.18 25.23
N ASP A 262 -3.58 -10.02 25.64
CA ASP A 262 -3.31 -9.40 26.93
C ASP A 262 -3.77 -10.29 28.10
N GLU A 263 -4.94 -10.92 27.97
CA GLU A 263 -5.45 -11.90 28.92
C GLU A 263 -4.51 -13.12 29.06
N GLU A 264 -4.00 -13.64 27.94
CA GLU A 264 -3.08 -14.78 27.95
C GLU A 264 -1.72 -14.41 28.57
N ILE A 265 -1.18 -13.22 28.29
CA ILE A 265 0.04 -12.72 28.92
C ILE A 265 -0.14 -12.66 30.43
N HIS A 266 -1.17 -11.98 30.92
CA HIS A 266 -1.44 -11.82 32.35
C HIS A 266 -1.63 -13.14 33.08
N HIS A 267 -2.32 -14.08 32.45
CA HIS A 267 -2.53 -15.42 32.99
C HIS A 267 -1.21 -16.20 33.13
N ASN A 268 -0.29 -16.08 32.16
CA ASN A 268 1.02 -16.75 32.22
C ASN A 268 1.98 -16.09 33.21
N GLU A 269 1.97 -14.77 33.35
CA GLU A 269 2.75 -14.05 34.36
C GLU A 269 2.32 -14.44 35.80
N LYS A 270 1.01 -14.54 36.05
CA LYS A 270 0.47 -15.02 37.34
C LYS A 270 0.83 -16.46 37.67
N LYS A 271 1.02 -17.31 36.66
CA LYS A 271 1.45 -18.71 36.86
C LYS A 271 2.93 -18.81 37.18
N GLN A 272 3.75 -17.89 36.68
CA GLN A 272 5.18 -17.85 36.96
C GLN A 272 5.47 -17.30 38.36
N SER A 273 4.74 -16.29 38.83
CA SER A 273 4.91 -15.74 40.19
C SER A 273 4.48 -16.65 41.34
N LYS A 274 3.86 -17.80 41.04
CA LYS A 274 3.42 -18.82 42.01
C LYS A 274 4.31 -20.06 42.05
N LYS A 275 5.38 -20.11 41.23
CA LYS A 275 6.40 -21.16 41.26
C LYS A 275 7.66 -20.63 41.94
#